data_AF-A0A3B9SIJ7-F1
#
_entry.id   AF-A0A3B9SIJ7-F1
#
_cell.length_a   1.000
_cell.length_b   1.000
_cell.length_c   1.000
_cell.angle_alpha   90.00
_cell.angle_beta   90.00
_cell.angle_gamma   90.00
#
_symmetry.space_group_name_H-M   'P 1'
#
loop_
_entity.id
_entity.type
_entity.pdbx_description
1 polymer ?
#
loop_
_entity_poly.entity_id
_entity_poly.type
_entity_poly.pdbx_seq_one_letter_code
_entity_poly.pdbx_strand_id
1 'polypeptide(L)'
;MHRWKHAFWALLFPLGLTAQVDATQAEVSTSRILFVLDASNSMYGRWDEGTKMEIAQRLMSSMLDSLSQVPNPQFQLALRVYGHQKPVPPQDCNDTKLEVGFADNNLGRIKQVIRGLRPMGTTPIARSILRADNDFPKDCPTGHCRDIIILITDGVEACDEDPCEASAILQ
;
A
#
# COMPACT_ATOMS: atom_id res chain seq x y z
N MET A 1 -89.94 2.83 -1.85
CA MET A 1 -89.36 3.26 -0.56
C MET A 1 -88.15 2.40 -0.27
N HIS A 2 -86.98 3.00 -0.46
CA HIS A 2 -85.64 2.46 -0.15
C HIS A 2 -85.48 2.13 1.33
N ARG A 3 -84.63 1.13 1.63
CA ARG A 3 -83.60 1.19 2.68
C ARG A 3 -82.72 -0.07 2.63
N TRP A 4 -81.63 0.02 1.88
CA TRP A 4 -80.54 -0.96 1.89
C TRP A 4 -79.59 -0.58 3.03
N LYS A 5 -79.40 -1.49 3.99
CA LYS A 5 -78.44 -1.29 5.09
C LYS A 5 -77.06 -1.74 4.59
N HIS A 6 -76.16 -0.79 4.35
CA HIS A 6 -74.76 -1.07 4.08
C HIS A 6 -74.09 -1.53 5.37
N ALA A 7 -73.68 -2.79 5.42
CA ALA A 7 -72.75 -3.31 6.42
C ALA A 7 -71.33 -2.97 5.97
N PHE A 8 -70.67 -2.06 6.68
CA PHE A 8 -69.27 -1.73 6.50
C PHE A 8 -68.43 -2.89 7.08
N TRP A 9 -67.83 -3.70 6.20
CA TRP A 9 -66.87 -4.72 6.59
C TRP A 9 -65.47 -4.10 6.54
N ALA A 10 -64.92 -3.76 7.70
CA ALA A 10 -63.55 -3.28 7.81
C ALA A 10 -62.59 -4.46 7.60
N LEU A 11 -61.97 -4.52 6.42
CA LEU A 11 -60.89 -5.45 6.12
C LEU A 11 -59.61 -4.93 6.79
N LEU A 12 -59.24 -5.53 7.93
CA LEU A 12 -57.94 -5.35 8.56
C LEU A 12 -56.88 -6.11 7.75
N PHE A 13 -56.16 -5.39 6.90
CA PHE A 13 -54.97 -5.91 6.20
C PHE A 13 -53.77 -5.80 7.16
N PRO A 14 -53.12 -6.91 7.57
CA PRO A 14 -51.91 -6.81 8.36
C PRO A 14 -50.79 -6.31 7.43
N LEU A 15 -50.36 -5.07 7.62
CA LEU A 15 -49.09 -4.59 7.07
C LEU A 15 -47.96 -5.38 7.74
N GLY A 16 -47.51 -6.44 7.08
CA GLY A 16 -46.25 -7.09 7.43
C GLY A 16 -45.11 -6.12 7.17
N LEU A 17 -44.53 -5.57 8.25
CA LEU A 17 -43.29 -4.81 8.21
C LEU A 17 -42.15 -5.81 7.92
N THR A 18 -41.81 -6.02 6.65
CA THR A 18 -40.55 -6.69 6.29
C THR A 18 -39.43 -5.69 6.54
N ALA A 19 -38.70 -5.86 7.65
CA ALA A 19 -37.43 -5.19 7.86
C ALA A 19 -36.46 -5.65 6.76
N GLN A 20 -36.20 -4.79 5.77
CA GLN A 20 -35.09 -4.99 4.84
C GLN A 20 -33.81 -4.76 5.63
N VAL A 21 -33.17 -5.85 6.04
CA VAL A 21 -31.78 -5.84 6.48
C VAL A 21 -30.96 -5.59 5.22
N ASP A 22 -30.65 -4.32 4.96
CA ASP A 22 -29.73 -3.93 3.90
C ASP A 22 -28.33 -4.31 4.37
N ALA A 23 -27.96 -5.57 4.12
CA ALA A 23 -26.61 -6.05 4.34
C ALA A 23 -25.75 -5.44 3.23
N THR A 24 -25.19 -4.25 3.48
CA THR A 24 -24.07 -3.73 2.72
C THR A 24 -22.95 -4.77 2.80
N GLN A 25 -22.84 -5.62 1.78
CA GLN A 25 -21.70 -6.51 1.63
C GLN A 25 -20.47 -5.61 1.54
N ALA A 26 -19.57 -5.70 2.52
CA ALA A 26 -18.28 -5.04 2.44
C ALA A 26 -17.62 -5.52 1.15
N GLU A 27 -17.44 -4.61 0.19
CA GLU A 27 -16.85 -4.98 -1.09
C GLU A 27 -15.46 -5.58 -0.84
N VAL A 28 -15.30 -6.81 -1.31
CA VAL A 28 -14.06 -7.58 -1.20
C VAL A 28 -13.02 -6.84 -2.04
N SER A 29 -12.16 -6.05 -1.40
CA SER A 29 -11.16 -5.24 -2.07
C SER A 29 -9.75 -5.79 -1.83
N THR A 30 -8.99 -5.93 -2.91
CA THR A 30 -7.58 -6.31 -2.83
C THR A 30 -6.75 -5.09 -2.43
N SER A 31 -5.96 -5.20 -1.36
CA SER A 31 -5.00 -4.15 -0.99
C SER A 31 -3.68 -4.36 -1.71
N ARG A 32 -3.23 -3.39 -2.51
CA ARG A 32 -1.94 -3.43 -3.19
C ARG A 32 -0.97 -2.52 -2.44
N ILE A 33 0.01 -3.13 -1.80
CA ILE A 33 0.98 -2.43 -0.96
C ILE A 33 2.34 -2.40 -1.66
N LEU A 34 2.79 -1.21 -2.03
CA LEU A 34 4.14 -0.95 -2.53
C LEU A 34 5.00 -0.41 -1.39
N PHE A 35 6.00 -1.18 -1.00
CA PHE A 35 7.05 -0.68 -0.12
C PHE A 35 8.05 0.12 -0.95
N VAL A 36 8.34 1.36 -0.54
CA VAL A 36 9.40 2.19 -1.09
C VAL A 36 10.47 2.34 -0.03
N LEU A 37 11.61 1.67 -0.22
CA LEU A 37 12.67 1.59 0.79
C LEU A 37 13.89 2.43 0.40
N ASP A 38 14.34 3.23 1.35
CA ASP A 38 15.59 3.98 1.29
C ASP A 38 16.80 3.08 1.47
N ALA A 39 17.68 3.10 0.48
CA ALA A 39 19.00 2.49 0.56
C ALA A 39 20.09 3.47 0.06
N SER A 40 19.85 4.76 0.22
CA SER A 40 20.83 5.81 -0.05
C SER A 40 21.96 5.82 0.97
N ASN A 41 23.03 6.56 0.69
CA ASN A 41 24.22 6.63 1.55
C ASN A 41 23.91 7.13 2.99
N SER A 42 22.85 7.93 3.19
CA SER A 42 22.44 8.40 4.53
C SER A 42 22.09 7.25 5.47
N MET A 43 21.66 6.10 4.92
CA MET A 43 21.28 4.90 5.66
C MET A 43 22.46 4.14 6.29
N TYR A 44 23.71 4.52 5.98
CA TYR A 44 24.88 4.11 6.77
C TYR A 44 24.98 4.80 8.13
N GLY A 45 24.23 5.89 8.34
CA GLY A 45 24.18 6.58 9.61
C GLY A 45 23.84 5.63 10.76
N ARG A 46 24.47 5.82 11.92
CA ARG A 46 24.15 5.04 13.11
C ARG A 46 22.82 5.50 13.69
N TRP A 47 22.04 4.55 14.16
CA TRP A 47 20.85 4.76 14.95
C TRP A 47 20.78 3.63 15.98
N ASP A 48 20.73 4.01 17.26
CA ASP A 48 20.71 3.06 18.38
C ASP A 48 21.83 1.99 18.27
N GLU A 49 21.48 0.70 18.30
CA GLU A 49 22.42 -0.43 18.29
C GLU A 49 22.97 -0.80 16.89
N GLY A 50 22.62 -0.07 15.83
CA GLY A 50 23.03 -0.41 14.45
C GLY A 50 23.08 0.77 13.49
N THR A 51 23.17 0.47 12.21
CA THR A 51 22.92 1.42 11.11
C THR A 51 21.43 1.60 10.89
N LYS A 52 21.01 2.74 10.34
CA LYS A 52 19.61 2.98 9.93
C LYS A 52 19.11 1.88 8.97
N MET A 53 19.97 1.40 8.07
CA MET A 53 19.66 0.26 7.19
C MET A 53 19.40 -1.03 7.96
N GLU A 54 20.25 -1.40 8.93
CA GLU A 54 20.03 -2.60 9.73
C GLU A 54 18.70 -2.54 10.49
N ILE A 55 18.33 -1.36 11.00
CA ILE A 55 17.03 -1.14 11.65
C ILE A 55 15.89 -1.27 10.64
N ALA A 56 15.99 -0.62 9.48
CA ALA A 56 14.99 -0.72 8.42
C ALA A 56 14.79 -2.17 7.96
N GLN A 57 15.87 -2.93 7.78
CA GLN A 57 15.83 -4.35 7.43
C GLN A 57 15.12 -5.20 8.51
N ARG A 58 15.37 -4.93 9.80
CA ARG A 58 14.69 -5.62 10.91
C ARG A 58 13.21 -5.27 10.96
N LEU A 59 12.86 -3.98 10.87
CA LEU A 59 11.47 -3.51 10.87
C LEU A 59 10.68 -4.12 9.72
N MET A 60 11.23 -4.06 8.50
CA MET A 60 10.61 -4.66 7.31
C MET A 60 10.48 -6.17 7.45
N SER A 61 11.50 -6.86 7.96
CA SER A 61 11.43 -8.31 8.18
C SER A 61 10.30 -8.67 9.14
N SER A 62 10.20 -7.97 10.28
CA SER A 62 9.14 -8.17 11.26
C SER A 62 7.75 -7.89 10.68
N MET A 63 7.60 -6.81 9.90
CA MET A 63 6.33 -6.49 9.25
C MET A 63 5.91 -7.60 8.28
N LEU A 64 6.83 -8.09 7.46
CA LEU A 64 6.56 -9.18 6.51
C LEU A 64 6.33 -10.52 7.23
N ASP A 65 6.93 -10.75 8.40
CA ASP A 65 6.61 -11.90 9.26
C ASP A 65 5.17 -11.80 9.78
N SER A 66 4.74 -10.63 10.26
CA SER A 66 3.35 -10.41 10.69
C SER A 66 2.35 -10.61 9.54
N LEU A 67 2.64 -10.09 8.35
CA LEU A 67 1.80 -10.29 7.17
C LEU A 67 1.67 -11.76 6.76
N SER A 68 2.72 -12.57 6.98
CA SER A 68 2.69 -14.00 6.65
C SER A 68 1.73 -14.82 7.52
N GLN A 69 1.31 -14.27 8.67
CA GLN A 69 0.38 -14.95 9.59
C GLN A 69 -1.09 -14.65 9.27
N VAL A 70 -1.37 -13.75 8.32
CA VAL A 70 -2.74 -13.40 7.94
C VAL A 70 -3.36 -14.56 7.14
N PRO A 71 -4.47 -15.16 7.61
CA PRO A 71 -5.15 -16.20 6.87
C PRO A 71 -5.88 -15.61 5.65
N ASN A 72 -5.84 -16.30 4.51
CA ASN A 72 -6.48 -15.89 3.26
C ASN A 72 -6.16 -14.42 2.89
N PRO A 73 -4.88 -14.08 2.68
CA PRO A 73 -4.46 -12.70 2.47
C PRO A 73 -5.11 -12.13 1.21
N GLN A 74 -5.74 -10.96 1.35
CA GLN A 74 -6.34 -10.20 0.25
C GLN A 74 -5.46 -9.01 -0.10
N PHE A 75 -4.16 -9.28 -0.26
CA PHE A 75 -3.19 -8.24 -0.58
C PHE A 75 -2.12 -8.74 -1.54
N GLN A 76 -1.66 -7.82 -2.38
CA GLN A 76 -0.50 -7.99 -3.24
C GLN A 76 0.60 -7.06 -2.75
N LEU A 77 1.84 -7.57 -2.74
CA LEU A 77 2.99 -6.81 -2.25
C LEU A 77 3.97 -6.53 -3.37
N ALA A 78 4.62 -5.39 -3.33
CA ALA A 78 5.73 -5.02 -4.20
C ALA A 78 6.82 -4.27 -3.40
N LEU A 79 8.02 -4.18 -3.96
CA LEU A 79 9.16 -3.48 -3.39
C LEU A 79 9.86 -2.64 -4.46
N ARG A 80 9.86 -1.32 -4.25
CA ARG A 80 10.74 -0.36 -4.89
C ARG A 80 11.83 0.06 -3.91
N VAL A 81 13.05 0.19 -4.41
CA VAL A 81 14.20 0.64 -3.63
C VAL A 81 14.87 1.79 -4.37
N TYR A 82 15.38 2.77 -3.64
CA TYR A 82 16.16 3.85 -4.21
C TYR A 82 17.50 4.03 -3.51
N GLY A 83 18.46 4.62 -4.23
CA GLY A 83 19.81 4.88 -3.73
C GLY A 83 20.69 3.63 -3.59
N HIS A 84 20.25 2.45 -4.02
CA HIS A 84 21.02 1.21 -3.89
C HIS A 84 21.81 0.82 -5.15
N GLN A 85 21.60 1.49 -6.29
CA GLN A 85 22.16 1.01 -7.56
C GLN A 85 23.55 1.58 -7.83
N LYS A 86 23.85 2.82 -7.39
CA LYS A 86 25.13 3.49 -7.68
C LYS A 86 25.67 4.23 -6.45
N PRO A 87 27.00 4.26 -6.26
CA PRO A 87 27.59 5.09 -5.22
C PRO A 87 27.46 6.58 -5.54
N VAL A 88 27.38 7.42 -4.51
CA VAL A 88 27.53 8.87 -4.59
C VAL A 88 28.90 9.27 -4.02
N PRO A 89 29.68 10.17 -4.66
CA PRO A 89 29.42 10.91 -5.92
C PRO A 89 29.74 10.12 -7.22
N PRO A 90 29.16 10.52 -8.38
CA PRO A 90 28.27 11.68 -8.59
C PRO A 90 26.83 11.40 -8.12
N GLN A 91 26.04 12.47 -7.97
CA GLN A 91 24.62 12.37 -7.65
C GLN A 91 23.84 11.73 -8.82
N ASP A 92 22.98 10.75 -8.53
CA ASP A 92 22.08 10.13 -9.52
C ASP A 92 20.63 10.15 -9.01
N CYS A 93 19.88 11.17 -9.41
CA CYS A 93 18.47 11.31 -9.05
C CYS A 93 17.55 10.27 -9.71
N ASN A 94 18.07 9.42 -10.61
CA ASN A 94 17.29 8.34 -11.23
C ASN A 94 17.52 6.97 -10.56
N ASP A 95 18.33 6.91 -9.50
CA ASP A 95 18.61 5.69 -8.73
C ASP A 95 17.38 5.26 -7.92
N THR A 96 16.41 4.67 -8.61
CA THR A 96 15.17 4.13 -8.05
C THR A 96 14.60 3.04 -8.97
N LYS A 97 14.35 1.87 -8.41
CA LYS A 97 13.99 0.66 -9.16
C LYS A 97 12.95 -0.18 -8.44
N LEU A 98 11.98 -0.68 -9.20
CA LEU A 98 11.08 -1.75 -8.76
C LEU A 98 11.87 -3.06 -8.75
N GLU A 99 12.28 -3.50 -7.56
CA GLU A 99 13.04 -4.74 -7.38
C GLU A 99 12.13 -5.97 -7.35
N VAL A 100 10.93 -5.82 -6.80
CA VAL A 100 9.91 -6.86 -6.78
C VAL A 100 8.59 -6.24 -7.22
N GLY A 101 8.12 -6.60 -8.42
CA GLY A 101 6.79 -6.19 -8.90
C GLY A 101 5.66 -6.93 -8.19
N PHE A 102 4.44 -6.36 -8.24
CA PHE A 102 3.26 -6.89 -7.58
C PHE A 102 2.97 -8.35 -7.93
N ALA A 103 2.73 -9.15 -6.89
CA ALA A 103 2.19 -10.49 -6.99
C ALA A 103 1.64 -10.92 -5.63
N ASP A 104 0.78 -11.93 -5.66
CA ASP A 104 0.44 -12.69 -4.47
C ASP A 104 1.68 -13.42 -3.93
N ASN A 105 1.73 -13.64 -2.62
CA ASN A 105 2.82 -14.40 -1.97
C ASN A 105 4.25 -13.85 -2.21
N ASN A 106 4.41 -12.53 -2.37
CA ASN A 106 5.71 -11.90 -2.61
C ASN A 106 6.62 -11.75 -1.37
N LEU A 107 6.13 -12.13 -0.18
CA LEU A 107 6.83 -11.95 1.11
C LEU A 107 8.28 -12.46 1.09
N GLY A 108 8.51 -13.67 0.57
CA GLY A 108 9.84 -14.28 0.52
C GLY A 108 10.80 -13.55 -0.41
N ARG A 109 10.33 -13.15 -1.60
CA ARG A 109 11.12 -12.41 -2.60
C ARG A 109 11.52 -11.03 -2.06
N ILE A 110 10.60 -10.32 -1.43
CA ILE A 110 10.85 -9.02 -0.80
C ILE A 110 11.89 -9.17 0.32
N LYS A 111 11.74 -10.16 1.22
CA LYS A 111 12.74 -10.42 2.28
C LYS A 111 14.13 -10.71 1.71
N GLN A 112 14.21 -11.47 0.63
CA GLN A 112 15.48 -11.80 -0.01
C GLN A 112 16.19 -10.55 -0.54
N VAL A 113 15.46 -9.65 -1.23
CA VAL A 113 16.03 -8.39 -1.70
C VAL A 113 16.50 -7.53 -0.53
N ILE A 114 15.64 -7.32 0.47
CA ILE A 114 15.93 -6.44 1.63
C ILE A 114 17.20 -6.86 2.35
N ARG A 115 17.41 -8.17 2.58
CA ARG A 115 18.61 -8.71 3.22
C ARG A 115 19.90 -8.45 2.45
N GLY A 116 19.82 -8.31 1.13
CA GLY A 116 20.96 -8.04 0.25
C GLY A 116 21.27 -6.55 0.07
N LEU A 117 20.38 -5.66 0.52
CA LEU A 117 20.56 -4.22 0.32
C LEU A 117 21.76 -3.69 1.10
N ARG A 118 22.49 -2.79 0.45
CA ARG A 118 23.55 -2.00 1.06
C ARG A 118 23.29 -0.53 0.75
N PRO A 119 23.47 0.36 1.73
CA PRO A 119 23.39 1.80 1.48
C PRO A 119 24.47 2.20 0.45
N MET A 120 24.17 3.04 -0.55
CA MET A 120 25.20 3.43 -1.54
C MET A 120 25.09 4.87 -2.06
N GLY A 121 23.91 5.29 -2.48
CA GLY A 121 23.72 6.34 -3.48
C GLY A 121 22.97 7.55 -2.99
N THR A 122 22.32 8.23 -3.95
CA THR A 122 21.53 9.45 -3.73
C THR A 122 20.16 9.11 -3.16
N THR A 123 19.48 10.09 -2.55
CA THR A 123 18.14 9.96 -1.93
C THR A 123 17.06 10.65 -2.80
N PRO A 124 16.60 10.05 -3.93
CA PRO A 124 15.54 10.62 -4.78
C PRO A 124 14.13 10.20 -4.31
N ILE A 125 13.64 10.77 -3.20
CA ILE A 125 12.36 10.39 -2.58
C ILE A 125 11.20 10.77 -3.50
N ALA A 126 11.14 12.04 -3.93
CA ALA A 126 10.08 12.56 -4.78
C ALA A 126 9.98 11.76 -6.10
N ARG A 127 11.10 11.54 -6.80
CA ARG A 127 11.11 10.71 -8.01
C ARG A 127 10.67 9.28 -7.76
N SER A 128 11.01 8.70 -6.61
CA SER A 128 10.60 7.34 -6.26
C SER A 128 9.10 7.24 -6.04
N ILE A 129 8.49 8.25 -5.41
CA ILE A 129 7.03 8.36 -5.26
C ILE A 129 6.36 8.52 -6.63
N LEU A 130 6.87 9.41 -7.49
CA LEU A 130 6.30 9.60 -8.83
C LEU A 130 6.39 8.33 -9.71
N ARG A 131 7.48 7.57 -9.58
CA ARG A 131 7.62 6.29 -10.30
C ARG A 131 6.74 5.18 -9.72
N ALA A 132 6.45 5.23 -8.42
CA ALA A 132 5.60 4.26 -7.75
C ALA A 132 4.20 4.17 -8.35
N ASP A 133 3.62 5.29 -8.79
CA ASP A 133 2.31 5.33 -9.48
C ASP A 133 2.24 4.39 -10.71
N ASN A 134 3.35 4.29 -11.43
CA ASN A 134 3.45 3.47 -12.63
C ASN A 134 3.72 1.99 -12.33
N ASP A 135 4.01 1.64 -11.08
CA ASP A 135 4.27 0.25 -10.68
C ASP A 135 2.98 -0.53 -10.38
N PHE A 136 1.87 0.16 -10.08
CA PHE A 136 0.60 -0.49 -9.77
C PHE A 136 -0.03 -1.09 -11.03
N PRO A 137 -0.50 -2.37 -10.97
CA PRO A 137 -1.26 -2.97 -12.06
C PRO A 137 -2.46 -2.12 -12.42
N LYS A 138 -2.79 -2.05 -13.71
CA LYS A 138 -3.97 -1.28 -14.16
C LYS A 138 -5.27 -2.10 -14.03
N ASP A 139 -5.15 -3.42 -13.99
CA ASP A 139 -6.23 -4.36 -13.70
C ASP A 139 -6.36 -4.63 -12.20
N CYS A 140 -7.58 -4.95 -11.78
CA CYS A 140 -7.90 -5.36 -10.42
C CYS A 140 -8.68 -6.67 -10.44
N PRO A 141 -8.16 -7.77 -9.86
CA PRO A 141 -8.82 -9.07 -9.88
C PRO A 141 -10.22 -9.07 -9.24
N THR A 142 -10.42 -8.23 -8.23
CA THR A 142 -11.68 -8.13 -7.46
C THR A 142 -12.60 -7.01 -7.95
N GLY A 143 -12.26 -6.32 -9.05
CA GLY A 143 -12.97 -5.12 -9.51
C GLY A 143 -12.66 -3.85 -8.71
N HIS A 144 -12.37 -3.99 -7.41
CA HIS A 144 -12.00 -2.91 -6.50
C HIS A 144 -10.66 -3.17 -5.81
N CYS A 145 -9.68 -2.29 -6.03
CA CYS A 145 -8.34 -2.37 -5.45
C CYS A 145 -8.01 -1.09 -4.69
N ARG A 146 -7.33 -1.24 -3.56
CA ARG A 146 -6.83 -0.11 -2.77
C ARG A 146 -5.30 -0.05 -2.89
N ASP A 147 -4.80 1.06 -3.42
CA ASP A 147 -3.36 1.29 -3.60
C ASP A 147 -2.77 1.99 -2.39
N ILE A 148 -1.66 1.45 -1.89
CA ILE A 148 -0.99 1.93 -0.68
C ILE A 148 0.51 1.97 -0.97
N ILE A 149 1.11 3.15 -0.84
CA ILE A 149 2.56 3.32 -0.81
C ILE A 149 2.98 3.44 0.66
N ILE A 150 3.93 2.61 1.08
CA ILE A 150 4.57 2.71 2.39
C ILE A 150 6.02 3.10 2.15
N LEU A 151 6.36 4.35 2.46
CA LEU A 151 7.71 4.89 2.37
C LEU A 151 8.49 4.63 3.67
N ILE A 152 9.68 4.06 3.55
CA ILE A 152 10.61 3.80 4.65
C ILE A 152 11.90 4.57 4.34
N THR A 153 12.11 5.70 5.02
CA THR A 153 13.22 6.63 4.78
C THR A 153 13.70 7.31 6.06
N ASP A 154 14.93 7.84 6.04
CA ASP A 154 15.43 8.76 7.07
C ASP A 154 15.18 10.25 6.75
N GLY A 155 14.54 10.56 5.61
CA GLY A 155 13.70 11.74 5.42
C GLY A 155 14.32 12.93 4.70
N VAL A 156 15.61 12.92 4.35
CA VAL A 156 16.25 14.05 3.67
C VAL A 156 16.40 13.77 2.19
N GLU A 157 15.54 14.39 1.38
CA GLU A 157 15.65 14.45 -0.07
C GLU A 157 16.99 15.06 -0.48
N ALA A 158 17.67 14.43 -1.45
CA ALA A 158 18.98 14.86 -1.93
C ALA A 158 18.96 15.34 -3.39
N CYS A 159 17.78 15.44 -4.00
CA CYS A 159 17.54 15.99 -5.33
C CYS A 159 16.68 17.26 -5.28
N ASP A 160 16.60 18.00 -6.39
CA ASP A 160 15.88 19.29 -6.48
C ASP A 160 14.34 19.13 -6.63
N GLU A 161 13.76 18.07 -6.07
CA GLU A 161 12.32 17.76 -6.15
C GLU A 161 11.68 17.82 -4.75
N ASP A 162 10.35 17.98 -4.68
CA ASP A 162 9.62 18.06 -3.39
C ASP A 162 8.82 16.75 -3.12
N PRO A 163 9.17 15.98 -2.08
CA PRO A 163 8.41 14.77 -1.70
C PRO A 163 6.96 15.04 -1.30
N CYS A 164 6.66 16.20 -0.71
CA CYS A 164 5.31 16.60 -0.33
C CYS A 164 4.46 16.87 -1.57
N GLU A 165 5.01 17.56 -2.57
CA GLU A 165 4.34 17.79 -3.85
C GLU A 165 4.11 16.46 -4.59
N ALA A 166 5.14 15.60 -4.65
CA ALA A 166 5.02 14.26 -5.24
C ALA A 166 3.93 13.42 -4.56
N SER A 167 3.82 13.49 -3.22
CA SER A 167 2.74 12.81 -2.50
C SER A 167 1.36 13.39 -2.80
N ALA A 168 1.24 14.71 -2.97
CA ALA A 168 -0.04 15.37 -3.25
C ALA A 168 -0.59 15.00 -4.63
N ILE A 169 0.27 14.71 -5.61
CA ILE A 169 -0.13 14.26 -6.96
C ILE A 169 -0.85 12.91 -6.93
N LEU A 170 -0.63 12.08 -5.90
CA LEU A 170 -1.15 10.71 -5.80
C LEU A 170 -2.36 10.54 -4.86
N GLN A 171 -2.91 11.63 -4.32
CA GLN A 171 -4.10 11.63 -3.45
C GLN A 171 -5.36 12.02 -4.23
#